data_AF-A0A9W8D036-F1
#
_entry.id   AF-A0A9W8D036-F1
#
_cell.length_a   1.000
_cell.length_b   1.000
_cell.length_c   1.000
_cell.angle_alpha   90.00
_cell.angle_beta   90.00
_cell.angle_gamma   90.00
#
_symmetry.space_group_name_H-M   'P 1'
#
loop_
_entity.id
_entity.type
_entity.pdbx_description
1 polymer ?
#
loop_
_entity_poly.entity_id
_entity_poly.type
_entity_poly.pdbx_seq_one_letter_code
_entity_poly.pdbx_strand_id
1 'polypeptide(L)'
;MSQSHSGPEDVVSEPPKSVDVTIEPPKLVKEVGEQKEAIGASSKQPTSTEPTSKQSNAIESTSKQTTSSEPTSKQPEPDTKVQPVPEATTADITMDELEVQLDTMDGVVSNAVLELELAQIPARIKATGDADGHLQDLESSIQLRMAVVGALVGAGTLTIQMYMDSVASEMAQARRWALTAKRSGRNDLAVRALQRMKAMQSELSEMKAAMEAS
;
A
#
# COMPACT_ATOMS: atom_id res chain seq x y z
N MET A 1 26.49 17.52 79.92
CA MET A 1 26.84 17.75 78.50
C MET A 1 26.06 16.73 77.69
N SER A 2 25.15 17.25 76.86
CA SER A 2 24.22 16.54 76.01
C SER A 2 24.93 15.68 74.95
N GLN A 3 24.35 14.53 74.59
CA GLN A 3 23.79 14.33 73.25
C GLN A 3 23.10 12.97 73.15
N SER A 4 21.76 13.02 73.08
CA SER A 4 20.89 11.98 72.55
C SER A 4 20.98 12.01 71.03
N HIS A 5 21.04 10.85 70.37
CA HIS A 5 20.63 10.73 68.96
C HIS A 5 19.69 9.52 68.83
N SER A 6 18.40 9.87 68.79
CA SER A 6 17.35 9.09 68.13
C SER A 6 17.46 9.27 66.62
N GLY A 7 17.11 8.24 65.87
CA GLY A 7 16.76 8.36 64.45
C GLY A 7 16.42 7.02 63.82
N PRO A 8 15.13 6.62 63.74
CA PRO A 8 14.63 5.78 62.68
C PRO A 8 14.24 6.68 61.49
N GLU A 9 14.99 6.61 60.40
CA GLU A 9 14.62 7.30 59.15
C GLU A 9 13.63 6.41 58.39
N ASP A 10 12.38 6.87 58.43
CA ASP A 10 11.21 6.36 57.73
C ASP A 10 11.41 6.41 56.20
N VAL A 11 11.04 5.32 55.54
CA VAL A 11 10.89 5.22 54.09
C VAL A 11 9.69 6.09 53.67
N VAL A 12 9.97 7.28 53.13
CA VAL A 12 8.97 8.04 52.36
C VAL A 12 9.17 7.72 50.88
N SER A 13 8.32 6.84 50.37
CA SER A 13 8.07 6.70 48.93
C SER A 13 7.34 7.95 48.43
N GLU A 14 8.04 8.83 47.72
CA GLU A 14 7.41 9.84 46.88
C GLU A 14 6.83 9.19 45.61
N PRO A 15 5.56 9.43 45.24
CA PRO A 15 5.05 9.07 43.92
C PRO A 15 5.59 10.04 42.86
N PRO A 16 5.93 9.57 41.64
CA PRO A 16 6.38 10.45 40.58
C PRO A 16 5.25 11.40 40.15
N LYS A 17 5.60 12.69 40.06
CA LYS A 17 4.74 13.77 39.57
C LYS A 17 4.26 13.46 38.16
N SER A 18 2.94 13.40 37.99
CA SER A 18 2.27 13.44 36.69
C SER A 18 2.69 14.69 35.93
N VAL A 19 3.41 14.51 34.83
CA VAL A 19 3.62 15.59 33.85
C VAL A 19 2.37 15.69 33.00
N ASP A 20 1.61 16.76 33.23
CA ASP A 20 0.48 17.17 32.41
C ASP A 20 1.02 17.61 31.03
N VAL A 21 0.96 16.71 30.06
CA VAL A 21 1.22 17.02 28.66
C VAL A 21 -0.09 17.59 28.09
N THR A 22 -0.28 18.89 28.28
CA THR A 22 -1.28 19.67 27.54
C THR A 22 -0.85 19.71 26.08
N ILE A 23 -1.42 18.83 25.25
CA ILE A 23 -1.30 18.89 23.79
C ILE A 23 -2.30 19.94 23.30
N GLU A 24 -1.79 21.11 22.92
CA GLU A 24 -2.57 22.12 22.19
C GLU A 24 -2.98 21.55 20.81
N PRO A 25 -4.26 21.61 20.41
CA PRO A 25 -4.68 21.20 19.08
C PRO A 25 -4.21 22.23 18.03
N PRO A 26 -3.78 21.81 16.84
CA PRO A 26 -3.44 22.73 15.77
C PRO A 26 -4.67 23.52 15.32
N LYS A 27 -4.54 24.85 15.32
CA LYS A 27 -5.55 25.79 14.83
C LYS A 27 -5.80 25.59 13.34
N LEU A 28 -7.05 25.28 13.03
CA LEU A 28 -7.66 25.30 11.71
C LEU A 28 -7.66 26.74 11.15
N VAL A 29 -6.75 27.04 10.23
CA VAL A 29 -6.83 28.25 9.41
C VAL A 29 -7.76 27.98 8.23
N LYS A 30 -8.99 28.51 8.34
CA LYS A 30 -9.88 28.77 7.22
C LYS A 30 -9.45 30.10 6.60
N GLU A 31 -9.00 30.10 5.36
CA GLU A 31 -8.97 31.33 4.56
C GLU A 31 -9.63 31.06 3.20
N VAL A 32 -10.89 31.47 3.13
CA VAL A 32 -11.62 31.76 1.89
C VAL A 32 -11.52 33.28 1.72
N GLY A 33 -10.96 33.70 0.59
CA GLY A 33 -10.75 35.10 0.25
C GLY A 33 -10.72 35.28 -1.27
N GLU A 34 -11.79 35.87 -1.78
CA GLU A 34 -12.23 35.95 -3.16
C GLU A 34 -11.71 37.24 -3.87
N GLN A 35 -11.69 37.23 -5.22
CA GLN A 35 -11.71 38.39 -6.15
C GLN A 35 -10.38 39.16 -6.39
N LYS A 36 -10.05 39.75 -7.56
CA LYS A 36 -10.76 40.05 -8.82
C LYS A 36 -9.73 40.53 -9.88
N GLU A 37 -10.10 40.38 -11.16
CA GLU A 37 -9.74 41.19 -12.36
C GLU A 37 -8.28 41.41 -12.78
N ALA A 38 -7.95 40.94 -14.01
CA ALA A 38 -7.60 41.85 -15.12
C ALA A 38 -7.63 41.15 -16.49
N ILE A 39 -8.44 41.74 -17.35
CA ILE A 39 -8.52 41.68 -18.82
C ILE A 39 -7.18 41.59 -19.58
N GLY A 40 -7.18 40.83 -20.68
CA GLY A 40 -6.09 40.82 -21.66
C GLY A 40 -6.43 40.02 -22.92
N ALA A 41 -6.96 40.70 -23.93
CA ALA A 41 -7.30 40.16 -25.25
C ALA A 41 -6.06 39.83 -26.10
N SER A 42 -6.15 38.78 -26.94
CA SER A 42 -5.69 38.72 -28.36
C SER A 42 -5.56 37.23 -28.77
N SER A 43 -6.52 36.66 -29.51
CA SER A 43 -6.57 36.60 -30.98
C SER A 43 -5.88 35.37 -31.59
N LYS A 44 -6.66 34.66 -32.42
CA LYS A 44 -6.31 33.75 -33.53
C LYS A 44 -6.30 32.22 -33.28
N GLN A 45 -7.44 31.63 -33.64
CA GLN A 45 -7.63 30.32 -34.28
C GLN A 45 -6.74 30.20 -35.55
N PRO A 46 -6.23 29.00 -35.89
CA PRO A 46 -6.77 28.19 -37.01
C PRO A 46 -6.94 26.70 -36.63
N THR A 47 -8.12 26.10 -36.82
CA THR A 47 -8.47 25.15 -37.91
C THR A 47 -7.55 23.94 -38.11
N SER A 48 -8.12 22.76 -37.79
CA SER A 48 -8.22 21.53 -38.60
C SER A 48 -7.08 21.16 -39.54
N THR A 49 -6.56 19.93 -39.41
CA THR A 49 -6.41 19.01 -40.56
C THR A 49 -6.07 17.59 -40.07
N GLU A 50 -7.04 16.71 -40.26
CA GLU A 50 -6.87 15.26 -40.43
C GLU A 50 -6.07 14.98 -41.71
N PRO A 51 -5.38 13.83 -41.79
CA PRO A 51 -5.36 13.12 -43.06
C PRO A 51 -5.77 11.65 -42.90
N THR A 52 -6.95 11.36 -43.45
CA THR A 52 -7.34 10.05 -43.98
C THR A 52 -6.70 9.83 -45.36
N SER A 53 -6.06 8.68 -45.58
CA SER A 53 -5.96 7.95 -46.86
C SER A 53 -5.37 6.57 -46.55
N LYS A 54 -6.13 5.45 -46.59
CA LYS A 54 -6.64 4.68 -47.74
C LYS A 54 -5.62 4.41 -48.84
N GLN A 55 -5.34 3.11 -49.05
CA GLN A 55 -5.35 2.35 -50.33
C GLN A 55 -4.28 1.22 -50.28
N SER A 56 -4.71 -0.03 -50.06
CA SER A 56 -5.00 -1.08 -51.08
C SER A 56 -3.77 -1.73 -51.70
N ASN A 57 -3.55 -3.02 -51.45
CA ASN A 57 -3.83 -4.06 -52.46
C ASN A 57 -3.61 -5.48 -51.91
N ALA A 58 -4.51 -6.35 -52.36
CA ALA A 58 -4.52 -7.79 -52.20
C ALA A 58 -3.34 -8.47 -52.90
N ILE A 59 -2.85 -9.59 -52.36
CA ILE A 59 -2.61 -10.80 -53.17
C ILE A 59 -2.91 -12.06 -52.35
N GLU A 60 -3.80 -12.82 -52.94
CA GLU A 60 -4.18 -14.21 -52.76
C GLU A 60 -2.98 -15.18 -52.71
N SER A 61 -3.05 -16.19 -51.84
CA SER A 61 -2.43 -17.51 -52.09
C SER A 61 -3.16 -18.58 -51.30
N THR A 62 -4.15 -19.15 -51.98
CA THR A 62 -4.70 -20.46 -51.67
C THR A 62 -3.63 -21.49 -52.05
N SER A 63 -3.22 -22.35 -51.12
CA SER A 63 -2.67 -23.66 -51.51
C SER A 63 -3.33 -24.75 -50.68
N LYS A 64 -3.88 -25.69 -51.42
CA LYS A 64 -4.59 -26.89 -50.98
C LYS A 64 -3.58 -27.99 -50.65
N GLN A 65 -4.01 -28.86 -49.72
CA GLN A 65 -3.89 -30.32 -49.76
C GLN A 65 -2.56 -30.95 -49.36
N THR A 66 -2.60 -31.77 -48.29
CA THR A 66 -2.41 -33.25 -48.27
C THR A 66 -2.55 -33.74 -46.83
N THR A 67 -3.67 -34.35 -46.46
CA THR A 67 -3.86 -35.82 -46.30
C THR A 67 -2.96 -36.50 -45.27
N SER A 68 -3.61 -36.88 -44.16
CA SER A 68 -3.62 -38.22 -43.55
C SER A 68 -2.28 -38.91 -43.27
N SER A 69 -1.96 -39.04 -41.98
CA SER A 69 -1.67 -40.35 -41.37
C SER A 69 -1.58 -40.21 -39.85
N GLU A 70 -2.62 -40.65 -39.15
CA GLU A 70 -2.50 -41.24 -37.82
C GLU A 70 -1.81 -42.62 -37.98
N PRO A 71 -1.00 -43.08 -37.01
CA PRO A 71 -1.62 -43.92 -35.99
C PRO A 71 -1.03 -43.77 -34.56
N THR A 72 -1.92 -43.94 -33.58
CA THR A 72 -1.73 -44.77 -32.38
C THR A 72 -0.65 -44.35 -31.36
N SER A 73 -1.18 -43.78 -30.27
CA SER A 73 -1.11 -44.30 -28.90
C SER A 73 0.26 -44.73 -28.37
N LYS A 74 0.80 -43.91 -27.48
CA LYS A 74 1.31 -44.34 -26.18
C LYS A 74 1.17 -43.20 -25.19
N GLN A 75 0.18 -43.35 -24.33
CA GLN A 75 0.00 -42.65 -23.06
C GLN A 75 1.16 -43.01 -22.11
N PRO A 76 1.85 -42.03 -21.53
CA PRO A 76 2.32 -42.10 -20.16
C PRO A 76 1.32 -41.32 -19.30
N GLU A 77 0.97 -41.92 -18.17
CA GLU A 77 0.06 -41.38 -17.17
C GLU A 77 0.50 -39.99 -16.68
N PRO A 78 -0.46 -39.15 -16.24
CA PRO A 78 -0.16 -37.89 -15.61
C PRO A 78 0.41 -38.15 -14.22
N ASP A 79 1.73 -38.19 -14.10
CA ASP A 79 2.38 -37.96 -12.81
C ASP A 79 1.99 -36.57 -12.36
N THR A 80 1.01 -36.58 -11.45
CA THR A 80 0.49 -35.47 -10.68
C THR A 80 1.65 -34.94 -9.83
N LYS A 81 2.51 -34.12 -10.42
CA LYS A 81 3.32 -33.20 -9.64
C LYS A 81 2.45 -31.98 -9.39
N VAL A 82 1.65 -32.12 -8.33
CA VAL A 82 1.06 -31.01 -7.58
C VAL A 82 2.15 -29.94 -7.49
N GLN A 83 1.99 -28.85 -8.24
CA GLN A 83 2.61 -27.60 -7.85
C GLN A 83 2.13 -27.36 -6.42
N PRO A 84 3.01 -27.09 -5.45
CA PRO A 84 2.53 -26.48 -4.23
C PRO A 84 1.92 -25.15 -4.66
N VAL A 85 0.59 -25.11 -4.68
CA VAL A 85 -0.14 -23.91 -4.30
C VAL A 85 0.59 -23.43 -3.05
N PRO A 86 1.00 -22.15 -2.93
CA PRO A 86 1.31 -21.63 -1.62
C PRO A 86 -0.01 -21.64 -0.86
N GLU A 87 -0.31 -22.79 -0.29
CA GLU A 87 -1.19 -22.98 0.83
C GLU A 87 -0.71 -21.93 1.82
N ALA A 88 -1.61 -20.98 2.13
CA ALA A 88 -1.41 -19.97 3.15
C ALA A 88 -1.21 -20.72 4.47
N THR A 89 0.02 -21.19 4.65
CA THR A 89 0.46 -21.94 5.78
C THR A 89 0.46 -20.89 6.87
N THR A 90 -0.48 -21.00 7.79
CA THR A 90 -0.39 -20.37 9.11
C THR A 90 0.74 -21.01 9.93
N ALA A 91 1.87 -21.31 9.27
CA ALA A 91 3.14 -21.56 9.93
C ALA A 91 3.54 -20.23 10.56
N ASP A 92 4.07 -20.31 11.77
CA ASP A 92 4.63 -19.18 12.49
C ASP A 92 5.49 -18.33 11.56
N ILE A 93 4.93 -17.22 11.08
CA ILE A 93 5.69 -16.22 10.34
C ILE A 93 6.78 -15.75 11.29
N THR A 94 8.03 -16.00 10.93
CA THR A 94 9.17 -15.60 11.74
C THR A 94 9.25 -14.07 11.81
N MET A 95 9.94 -13.53 12.81
CA MET A 95 9.92 -12.09 13.03
C MET A 95 10.63 -11.31 11.91
N ASP A 96 11.72 -11.87 11.39
CA ASP A 96 12.44 -11.32 10.24
C ASP A 96 11.56 -11.39 8.97
N GLU A 97 10.79 -12.48 8.82
CA GLU A 97 9.85 -12.61 7.70
C GLU A 97 8.71 -11.60 7.80
N LEU A 98 8.24 -11.26 9.01
CA LEU A 98 7.22 -10.24 9.20
C LEU A 98 7.73 -8.86 8.77
N GLU A 99 8.97 -8.53 9.10
CA GLU A 99 9.62 -7.28 8.70
C GLU A 99 9.73 -7.19 7.17
N VAL A 100 10.19 -8.26 6.53
CA VAL A 100 10.23 -8.38 5.06
C VAL A 100 8.84 -8.28 4.44
N GLN A 101 7.83 -8.94 5.01
CA GLN A 101 6.46 -8.87 4.52
C GLN A 101 5.88 -7.46 4.63
N LEU A 102 6.19 -6.74 5.71
CA LEU A 102 5.81 -5.33 5.82
C LEU A 102 6.53 -4.49 4.77
N ASP A 103 7.80 -4.73 4.47
CA ASP A 103 8.48 -3.98 3.40
C ASP A 103 8.14 -4.45 1.97
N THR A 104 7.44 -5.57 1.80
CA THR A 104 7.02 -6.05 0.47
C THR A 104 5.73 -5.36 0.00
N MET A 105 5.76 -4.72 -1.17
CA MET A 105 4.63 -3.94 -1.74
C MET A 105 3.84 -4.67 -2.83
N ASP A 106 4.31 -5.82 -3.33
CA ASP A 106 3.73 -6.51 -4.49
C ASP A 106 2.30 -7.02 -4.29
N GLY A 107 1.85 -7.13 -3.04
CA GLY A 107 0.48 -7.50 -2.68
C GLY A 107 -0.45 -6.33 -2.40
N VAL A 108 0.08 -5.12 -2.17
CA VAL A 108 -0.71 -3.99 -1.64
C VAL A 108 -1.44 -3.29 -2.78
N VAL A 109 -2.77 -3.28 -2.76
CA VAL A 109 -3.58 -2.50 -3.71
C VAL A 109 -4.08 -1.19 -3.12
N SER A 110 -4.16 -1.08 -1.78
CA SER A 110 -4.66 0.13 -1.11
C SER A 110 -3.79 1.35 -1.43
N ASN A 111 -4.36 2.33 -2.14
CA ASN A 111 -3.69 3.59 -2.45
C ASN A 111 -3.34 4.35 -1.17
N ALA A 112 -4.24 4.37 -0.18
CA ALA A 112 -3.99 5.00 1.11
C ALA A 112 -2.78 4.40 1.86
N VAL A 113 -2.56 3.08 1.76
CA VAL A 113 -1.37 2.43 2.32
C VAL A 113 -0.11 2.79 1.54
N LEU A 114 -0.17 2.77 0.21
CA LEU A 114 0.98 3.11 -0.64
C LEU A 114 1.43 4.56 -0.39
N GLU A 115 0.50 5.51 -0.30
CA GLU A 115 0.80 6.91 0.03
C GLU A 115 1.36 7.08 1.44
N LEU A 116 0.79 6.37 2.42
CA LEU A 116 1.28 6.38 3.80
C LEU A 116 2.72 5.89 3.89
N GLU A 117 3.05 4.77 3.24
CA GLU A 117 4.39 4.18 3.27
C GLU A 117 5.41 5.08 2.56
N LEU A 118 5.04 5.63 1.41
CA LEU A 118 5.86 6.60 0.69
C LEU A 118 6.18 7.83 1.56
N ALA A 119 5.18 8.35 2.28
CA ALA A 119 5.36 9.50 3.16
C ALA A 119 6.28 9.22 4.36
N GLN A 120 6.41 7.95 4.78
CA GLN A 120 7.26 7.56 5.91
C GLN A 120 8.72 7.35 5.53
N ILE A 121 9.04 7.06 4.26
CA ILE A 121 10.40 6.76 3.80
C ILE A 121 11.42 7.85 4.17
N PRO A 122 11.16 9.16 3.94
CA PRO A 122 12.12 10.20 4.30
C PRO A 122 12.46 10.24 5.79
N ALA A 123 11.49 9.92 6.66
CA ALA A 123 11.72 9.83 8.10
C ALA A 123 12.53 8.58 8.46
N ARG A 124 12.31 7.45 7.78
CA ARG A 124 13.09 6.22 7.95
C ARG A 124 14.54 6.41 7.51
N ILE A 125 14.79 7.05 6.36
CA ILE A 125 16.15 7.36 5.89
C ILE A 125 16.89 8.20 6.94
N LYS A 126 16.25 9.23 7.49
CA LYS A 126 16.84 10.05 8.55
C LYS A 126 17.14 9.28 9.83
N ALA A 127 16.33 8.26 10.16
CA ALA A 127 16.50 7.45 11.36
C ALA A 127 17.61 6.40 11.20
N THR A 128 17.73 5.79 10.02
CA THR A 128 18.70 4.73 9.74
C THR A 128 20.07 5.27 9.28
N GLY A 129 20.10 6.47 8.68
CA GLY A 129 21.29 7.09 8.11
C GLY A 129 21.22 7.23 6.59
N ASP A 130 22.01 8.16 6.05
CA ASP A 130 21.98 8.52 4.62
C ASP A 130 22.44 7.36 3.73
N ALA A 131 21.54 6.91 2.85
CA ALA A 131 21.72 5.87 1.84
C ALA A 131 21.52 4.42 2.30
N ASP A 132 20.43 4.13 3.00
CA ASP A 132 19.88 2.78 2.97
C ASP A 132 19.31 2.50 1.56
N GLY A 133 20.09 1.84 0.71
CA GLY A 133 19.69 1.47 -0.65
C GLY A 133 18.37 0.68 -0.66
N HIS A 134 18.10 -0.09 0.40
CA HIS A 134 16.83 -0.79 0.55
C HIS A 134 15.63 0.16 0.62
N LEU A 135 15.76 1.31 1.29
CA LEU A 135 14.66 2.29 1.39
C LEU A 135 14.42 3.02 0.07
N GLN A 136 15.46 3.23 -0.75
CA GLN A 136 15.32 3.80 -2.10
C GLN A 136 14.67 2.81 -3.07
N ASP A 137 15.05 1.53 -2.97
CA ASP A 137 14.41 0.45 -3.73
C ASP A 137 12.94 0.32 -3.32
N LEU A 138 12.64 0.40 -2.02
CA LEU A 138 11.29 0.41 -1.50
C LEU A 138 10.49 1.61 -2.04
N GLU A 139 11.04 2.82 -2.04
CA GLU A 139 10.41 4.01 -2.61
C GLU A 139 10.02 3.79 -4.07
N SER A 140 10.96 3.30 -4.87
CA SER A 140 10.75 3.00 -6.28
C SER A 140 9.68 1.92 -6.48
N SER A 141 9.68 0.89 -5.63
CA SER A 141 8.69 -0.19 -5.68
C SER A 141 7.27 0.30 -5.36
N ILE A 142 7.11 1.21 -4.39
CA ILE A 142 5.81 1.81 -4.05
C ILE A 142 5.29 2.65 -5.22
N GLN A 143 6.15 3.48 -5.82
CA GLN A 143 5.78 4.30 -6.97
C GLN A 143 5.35 3.44 -8.17
N LEU A 144 6.11 2.39 -8.47
CA LEU A 144 5.75 1.42 -9.50
C LEU A 144 4.39 0.76 -9.17
N ARG A 145 4.17 0.38 -7.92
CA ARG A 145 2.92 -0.26 -7.50
C ARG A 145 1.72 0.66 -7.66
N MET A 146 1.83 1.93 -7.28
CA MET A 146 0.77 2.92 -7.51
C MET A 146 0.45 3.05 -9.01
N ALA A 147 1.47 3.12 -9.87
CA ALA A 147 1.28 3.17 -11.32
C ALA A 147 0.58 1.92 -11.87
N VAL A 148 0.95 0.73 -11.38
CA VAL A 148 0.30 -0.54 -11.74
C VAL A 148 -1.17 -0.55 -11.31
N VAL A 149 -1.48 -0.18 -10.07
CA VAL A 149 -2.87 -0.11 -9.58
C VAL A 149 -3.69 0.86 -10.44
N GLY A 150 -3.16 2.05 -10.72
CA GLY A 150 -3.81 3.04 -11.59
C GLY A 150 -4.06 2.50 -13.01
N ALA A 151 -3.11 1.77 -13.58
CA ALA A 151 -3.27 1.14 -14.89
C ALA A 151 -4.34 0.03 -14.87
N LEU A 152 -4.39 -0.79 -13.81
CA LEU A 152 -5.39 -1.85 -13.68
C LEU A 152 -6.81 -1.30 -13.58
N VAL A 153 -6.99 -0.19 -12.85
CA VAL A 153 -8.27 0.54 -12.77
C VAL A 153 -8.62 1.16 -14.12
N GLY A 154 -7.68 1.87 -14.76
CA GLY A 154 -7.89 2.50 -16.07
C GLY A 154 -8.22 1.51 -17.19
N ALA A 155 -7.65 0.31 -17.13
CA ALA A 155 -7.98 -0.80 -18.05
C ALA A 155 -9.30 -1.51 -17.71
N GLY A 156 -9.96 -1.17 -16.59
CA GLY A 156 -11.16 -1.85 -16.11
C GLY A 156 -10.92 -3.27 -15.56
N THR A 157 -9.66 -3.69 -15.44
CA THR A 157 -9.29 -5.02 -14.93
C THR A 157 -9.42 -5.12 -13.41
N LEU A 158 -9.27 -4.00 -12.71
CA LEU A 158 -9.53 -3.87 -11.28
C LEU A 158 -10.80 -3.04 -11.10
N THR A 159 -11.92 -3.74 -10.88
CA THR A 159 -13.21 -3.09 -10.59
C THR A 159 -13.23 -2.53 -9.17
N ILE A 160 -14.10 -1.56 -8.91
CA ILE A 160 -14.29 -0.97 -7.57
C ILE A 160 -14.59 -2.06 -6.52
N GLN A 161 -15.43 -3.04 -6.85
CA GLN A 161 -15.75 -4.13 -5.92
C GLN A 161 -14.52 -5.00 -5.63
N MET A 162 -13.79 -5.41 -6.66
CA MET A 162 -12.56 -6.19 -6.50
C MET A 162 -11.50 -5.43 -5.69
N TYR A 163 -11.41 -4.12 -5.91
CA TYR A 163 -10.54 -3.25 -5.13
C TYR A 163 -10.92 -3.27 -3.65
N MET A 164 -12.19 -3.02 -3.31
CA MET A 164 -12.66 -3.02 -1.93
C MET A 164 -12.48 -4.37 -1.24
N ASP A 165 -12.74 -5.48 -1.93
CA ASP A 165 -12.54 -6.82 -1.41
C ASP A 165 -11.04 -7.08 -1.11
N SER A 166 -10.16 -6.61 -2.00
CA SER A 166 -8.71 -6.71 -1.82
C SER A 166 -8.23 -5.87 -0.63
N VAL A 167 -8.68 -4.62 -0.51
CA VAL A 167 -8.37 -3.75 0.65
C VAL A 167 -8.91 -4.35 1.95
N ALA A 168 -10.09 -4.95 1.95
CA ALA A 168 -10.63 -5.63 3.13
C ALA A 168 -9.80 -6.87 3.53
N SER A 169 -9.31 -7.63 2.55
CA SER A 169 -8.40 -8.76 2.76
C SER A 169 -7.05 -8.32 3.36
N GLU A 170 -6.45 -7.27 2.80
CA GLU A 170 -5.22 -6.67 3.31
C GLU A 170 -5.39 -6.12 4.73
N MET A 171 -6.53 -5.50 5.04
CA MET A 171 -6.84 -5.03 6.39
C MET A 171 -6.86 -6.18 7.40
N ALA A 172 -7.42 -7.34 7.02
CA ALA A 172 -7.39 -8.54 7.85
C ALA A 172 -5.96 -9.10 8.02
N GLN A 173 -5.13 -9.01 6.98
CA GLN A 173 -3.71 -9.37 7.05
C GLN A 173 -2.91 -8.43 7.97
N ALA A 174 -3.09 -7.12 7.83
CA ALA A 174 -2.47 -6.11 8.69
C ALA A 174 -2.83 -6.32 10.17
N ARG A 175 -4.08 -6.71 10.46
CA ARG A 175 -4.50 -7.08 11.81
C ARG A 175 -3.74 -8.32 12.33
N ARG A 176 -3.53 -9.34 11.49
CA ARG A 176 -2.74 -10.53 11.85
C ARG A 176 -1.30 -10.15 12.16
N TRP A 177 -0.66 -9.36 11.29
CA TRP A 177 0.68 -8.83 11.50
C TRP A 177 0.81 -8.06 12.81
N ALA A 178 -0.13 -7.16 13.10
CA ALA A 178 -0.13 -6.38 14.34
C ALA A 178 -0.22 -7.28 15.60
N LEU A 179 -1.04 -8.33 15.56
CA LEU A 179 -1.16 -9.28 16.67
C LEU A 179 0.10 -10.13 16.84
N THR A 180 0.68 -10.62 15.74
CA THR A 180 1.95 -11.35 15.76
C THR A 180 3.07 -10.48 16.33
N ALA A 181 3.22 -9.24 15.83
CA ALA A 181 4.22 -8.31 16.32
C ALA A 181 4.07 -7.96 17.80
N LYS A 182 2.83 -7.74 18.25
CA LYS A 182 2.53 -7.48 19.65
C LYS A 182 2.90 -8.65 20.56
N ARG A 183 2.63 -9.90 20.14
CA ARG A 183 3.02 -11.11 20.90
C ARG A 183 4.53 -11.25 21.03
N SER A 184 5.27 -10.83 20.01
CA SER A 184 6.73 -10.90 19.97
C SER A 184 7.44 -9.67 20.58
N GLY A 185 6.70 -8.70 21.12
CA GLY A 185 7.27 -7.50 21.76
C GLY A 185 7.81 -6.42 20.81
N ARG A 186 7.67 -6.58 19.48
CA ARG A 186 8.05 -5.58 18.47
C ARG A 186 6.93 -4.56 18.28
N ASN A 187 6.87 -3.59 19.19
CA ASN A 187 5.84 -2.56 19.18
C ASN A 187 5.93 -1.64 17.95
N ASP A 188 7.12 -1.44 17.41
CA ASP A 188 7.40 -0.72 16.16
C ASP A 188 6.62 -1.31 14.98
N LEU A 189 6.78 -2.62 14.72
CA LEU A 189 6.10 -3.32 13.64
C LEU A 189 4.59 -3.41 13.89
N ALA A 190 4.17 -3.58 15.14
CA ALA A 190 2.76 -3.60 15.50
C ALA A 190 2.08 -2.25 15.20
N VAL A 191 2.74 -1.13 15.53
CA VAL A 191 2.23 0.21 15.24
C VAL A 191 2.15 0.43 13.73
N ARG A 192 3.18 0.07 12.97
CA ARG A 192 3.18 0.21 11.51
C ARG A 192 2.04 -0.59 10.87
N ALA A 193 1.86 -1.85 11.26
CA ALA A 193 0.75 -2.67 10.77
C ALA A 193 -0.63 -2.08 11.11
N LEU A 194 -0.78 -1.49 12.31
CA LEU A 194 -2.02 -0.79 12.69
C LEU A 194 -2.23 0.51 11.92
N GLN A 195 -1.18 1.23 11.56
CA GLN A 195 -1.29 2.43 10.72
C GLN A 195 -1.80 2.05 9.32
N ARG A 196 -1.28 0.97 8.72
CA ARG A 196 -1.82 0.44 7.45
C ARG A 196 -3.30 0.09 7.56
N MET A 197 -3.66 -0.64 8.62
CA MET A 197 -5.06 -1.00 8.88
C MET A 197 -5.97 0.23 8.97
N LYS A 198 -5.52 1.31 9.63
CA LYS A 198 -6.27 2.56 9.73
C LYS A 198 -6.40 3.28 8.39
N ALA A 199 -5.32 3.33 7.59
CA ALA A 199 -5.36 3.91 6.24
C ALA A 199 -6.39 3.19 5.36
N MET A 200 -6.35 1.85 5.33
CA MET A 200 -7.33 1.03 4.61
C MET A 200 -8.76 1.22 5.12
N GLN A 201 -8.94 1.38 6.44
CA GLN A 201 -10.25 1.61 7.00
C GLN A 201 -10.84 2.96 6.56
N SER A 202 -10.04 4.03 6.52
CA SER A 202 -10.47 5.34 6.00
C SER A 202 -10.88 5.23 4.54
N GLU A 203 -10.03 4.60 3.73
CA GLU A 203 -10.26 4.40 2.31
C GLU A 203 -11.56 3.63 2.04
N LEU A 204 -11.79 2.50 2.71
CA LEU A 204 -13.04 1.74 2.57
C LEU A 204 -14.26 2.55 3.01
N SER A 205 -14.13 3.39 4.04
CA SER A 205 -15.22 4.25 4.50
C SER A 205 -15.58 5.31 3.46
N GLU A 206 -14.57 5.96 2.89
CA GLU A 206 -14.73 6.99 1.86
C GLU A 206 -15.32 6.42 0.58
N MET A 207 -14.83 5.25 0.14
CA MET A 207 -15.37 4.57 -1.05
C MET A 207 -16.81 4.13 -0.87
N LYS A 208 -17.17 3.59 0.29
CA LYS A 208 -18.57 3.22 0.59
C LYS A 208 -19.47 4.45 0.55
N ALA A 209 -19.06 5.53 1.19
CA ALA A 209 -19.82 6.79 1.18
C ALA A 209 -19.99 7.34 -0.25
N ALA A 210 -18.95 7.27 -1.08
CA ALA A 210 -19.01 7.70 -2.48
C ALA A 210 -19.98 6.84 -3.31
N MET A 211 -20.01 5.52 -3.10
CA MET A 211 -20.95 4.63 -3.78
C MET A 211 -22.40 4.80 -3.33
N GLU A 212 -22.63 5.09 -2.05
CA GLU A 212 -23.97 5.38 -1.53
C GLU A 212 -24.51 6.74 -2.00
N ALA A 213 -23.61 7.67 -2.33
CA ALA A 213 -23.95 8.99 -2.85
C ALA A 213 -24.11 9.04 -4.40
N SER A 214 -23.77 7.95 -5.10
CA SER A 214 -23.83 7.83 -6.56
C SER A 214 -25.14 7.20 -7.04
#